data_AF-R7N727-F1
#
_entry.id   AF-R7N727-F1
#
_cell.length_a   1.000
_cell.length_b   1.000
_cell.length_c   1.000
_cell.angle_alpha   90.00
_cell.angle_beta   90.00
_cell.angle_gamma   90.00
#
_symmetry.space_group_name_H-M   'P 1'
#
loop_
_entity.id
_entity.type
_entity.pdbx_description
1 polymer ?
#
loop_
_entity_poly.entity_id
_entity_poly.type
_entity_poly.pdbx_seq_one_letter_code
_entity_poly.pdbx_strand_id
1 'polypeptide(L)'
;MQKATSVLTIDVERTFWEKLTILHKIANFPEGKALPARYARHLYDVYNLGNSWVKESAFKRKELLEKDIAFKQKFYYAKGAHYETATLSSIELLPRKTILNALQEDYQAMKNMIYGNIPEFEEILAFLKELQEEIHRLE
;
A
#
# COMPACT_ATOMS: atom_id res chain seq x y z
N MET A 1 27.98 -0.43 25.62
CA MET A 1 27.42 0.55 24.67
C MET A 1 26.84 -0.20 23.48
N GLN A 2 25.58 0.06 23.13
CA GLN A 2 24.99 -0.48 21.91
C GLN A 2 25.69 0.17 20.72
N LYS A 3 26.26 -0.63 19.81
CA LYS A 3 26.93 -0.10 18.61
C LYS A 3 25.87 0.56 17.73
N ALA A 4 26.10 1.81 17.33
CA ALA A 4 25.22 2.56 16.43
C ALA A 4 25.88 2.70 15.06
N THR A 5 25.07 2.55 14.00
CA THR A 5 25.46 2.75 12.60
C THR A 5 24.37 3.56 11.92
N SER A 6 24.79 4.53 11.09
CA SER A 6 23.87 5.27 10.23
C SER A 6 23.80 4.59 8.86
N VAL A 7 22.59 4.37 8.36
CA VAL A 7 22.33 3.79 7.03
C VAL A 7 21.47 4.77 6.26
N LEU A 8 21.84 5.06 5.02
CA LEU A 8 21.01 5.88 4.14
C LEU A 8 19.80 5.06 3.68
N THR A 9 18.60 5.58 3.92
CA THR A 9 17.34 4.93 3.50
C THR A 9 16.62 5.78 2.48
N ILE A 10 15.65 5.17 1.80
CA ILE A 10 14.67 5.91 1.02
C ILE A 10 13.84 6.83 1.92
N ASP A 11 13.39 7.92 1.31
CA ASP A 11 12.42 8.85 1.87
C ASP A 11 11.10 8.13 2.24
N VAL A 12 10.58 8.38 3.44
CA VAL A 12 9.46 7.62 3.99
C VAL A 12 8.12 8.06 3.37
N GLU A 13 7.99 9.34 3.01
CA GLU A 13 6.85 9.86 2.28
C GLU A 13 6.77 9.27 0.88
N ARG A 14 7.92 9.11 0.21
CA ARG A 14 7.99 8.37 -1.06
C ARG A 14 7.58 6.91 -0.89
N THR A 15 8.05 6.26 0.17
CA THR A 15 7.68 4.87 0.47
C THR A 15 6.17 4.73 0.67
N PHE A 16 5.53 5.69 1.34
CA PHE A 16 4.09 5.72 1.53
C PHE A 16 3.34 5.69 0.20
N TRP A 17 3.63 6.63 -0.71
CA TRP A 17 2.99 6.68 -2.03
C TRP A 17 3.28 5.44 -2.88
N GLU A 18 4.51 4.92 -2.85
CA GLU A 18 4.88 3.67 -3.53
C GLU A 18 4.08 2.45 -3.01
N LYS A 19 3.75 2.42 -1.72
CA LYS A 19 2.92 1.36 -1.15
C LYS A 19 1.46 1.49 -1.58
N LEU A 20 0.94 2.71 -1.67
CA LEU A 20 -0.42 2.95 -2.15
C LEU A 20 -0.58 2.54 -3.62
N THR A 21 0.39 2.81 -4.48
CA THR A 21 0.35 2.36 -5.89
C THR A 21 0.46 0.84 -6.01
N ILE A 22 1.14 0.15 -5.07
CA ILE A 22 1.09 -1.31 -4.97
C ILE A 22 -0.31 -1.80 -4.59
N LEU A 23 -0.99 -1.14 -3.63
CA LEU A 23 -2.37 -1.50 -3.29
C LEU A 23 -3.33 -1.26 -4.46
N HIS A 24 -3.15 -0.19 -5.23
CA HIS A 24 -3.94 0.04 -6.44
C HIS A 24 -3.79 -1.07 -7.48
N LYS A 25 -2.57 -1.59 -7.64
CA LYS A 25 -2.33 -2.79 -8.45
C LYS A 25 -3.04 -4.03 -7.88
N ILE A 26 -3.11 -4.18 -6.56
CA ILE A 26 -3.82 -5.29 -5.91
C ILE A 26 -5.33 -5.15 -6.10
N ALA A 27 -5.88 -3.94 -5.93
CA ALA A 27 -7.28 -3.62 -6.20
C ALA A 27 -7.66 -3.93 -7.66
N ASN A 28 -6.73 -3.76 -8.59
CA ASN A 28 -6.92 -4.05 -10.00
C ASN A 28 -6.34 -5.40 -10.45
N PHE A 29 -6.08 -6.31 -9.50
CA PHE A 29 -5.52 -7.62 -9.84
C PHE A 29 -6.49 -8.40 -10.75
N PRO A 30 -5.99 -8.99 -11.85
CA PRO A 30 -6.84 -9.63 -12.84
C PRO A 30 -7.55 -10.87 -12.28
N GLU A 31 -8.83 -11.00 -12.62
CA GLU A 31 -9.63 -12.17 -12.26
C GLU A 31 -9.06 -13.46 -12.87
N GLY A 32 -9.22 -14.58 -12.17
CA GLY A 32 -8.74 -15.88 -12.60
C GLY A 32 -7.23 -16.10 -12.49
N LYS A 33 -6.45 -15.12 -12.01
CA LYS A 33 -5.04 -15.30 -11.66
C LYS A 33 -4.86 -15.60 -10.18
N ALA A 34 -3.90 -16.46 -9.85
CA ALA A 34 -3.51 -16.70 -8.48
C ALA A 34 -2.76 -15.49 -7.92
N LEU A 35 -3.15 -15.04 -6.73
CA LEU A 35 -2.42 -14.01 -6.00
C LEU A 35 -1.04 -14.58 -5.59
N PRO A 36 0.06 -13.86 -5.80
CA PRO A 36 1.36 -14.32 -5.32
C PRO A 36 1.43 -14.28 -3.79
N ALA A 37 2.24 -15.16 -3.21
CA ALA A 37 2.43 -15.20 -1.77
C ALA A 37 3.06 -13.90 -1.22
N ARG A 38 2.76 -13.61 0.05
CA ARG A 38 3.24 -12.47 0.84
C ARG A 38 2.81 -11.10 0.33
N TYR A 39 1.71 -11.04 -0.41
CA TYR A 39 1.13 -9.78 -0.90
C TYR A 39 0.31 -9.06 0.17
N ALA A 40 -0.27 -9.80 1.13
CA ALA A 40 -1.01 -9.23 2.25
C ALA A 40 -0.16 -8.30 3.12
N ARG A 41 1.17 -8.49 3.12
CA ARG A 41 2.13 -7.59 3.78
C ARG A 41 1.99 -6.14 3.36
N HIS A 42 1.60 -5.89 2.10
CA HIS A 42 1.49 -4.53 1.58
C HIS A 42 0.32 -3.79 2.22
N LEU A 43 -0.77 -4.50 2.52
CA LEU A 43 -1.92 -3.94 3.24
C LEU A 43 -1.48 -3.57 4.67
N TYR A 44 -0.74 -4.47 5.33
CA TYR A 44 -0.19 -4.22 6.67
C TYR A 44 0.84 -3.07 6.70
N ASP A 45 1.73 -2.98 5.71
CA ASP A 45 2.69 -1.88 5.59
C ASP A 45 1.96 -0.53 5.49
N VAL A 46 0.92 -0.43 4.66
CA VAL A 46 0.11 0.79 4.53
C VAL A 46 -0.66 1.09 5.81
N TYR A 47 -1.22 0.08 6.46
CA TYR A 47 -1.87 0.24 7.76
C TYR A 47 -0.94 0.88 8.79
N ASN A 48 0.30 0.40 8.91
CA ASN A 48 1.27 0.96 9.85
C ASN A 48 1.71 2.37 9.47
N LEU A 49 2.04 2.60 8.20
CA LEU A 49 2.48 3.93 7.76
C LEU A 49 1.36 4.96 7.91
N GLY A 50 0.13 4.57 7.57
CA GLY A 50 -1.07 5.40 7.68
C GLY A 50 -1.46 5.72 9.12
N ASN A 51 -1.19 4.83 10.08
CA ASN A 51 -1.37 5.07 11.52
C ASN A 51 -0.17 5.74 12.19
N SER A 52 0.77 6.30 11.41
CA SER A 52 1.95 6.98 11.92
C SER A 52 2.03 8.43 11.45
N TRP A 53 3.00 9.18 11.98
CA TRP A 53 3.30 10.55 11.55
C TRP A 53 3.59 10.68 10.04
N VAL A 54 3.95 9.56 9.40
CA VAL A 54 4.25 9.52 7.96
C VAL A 54 3.05 9.94 7.13
N LYS A 55 1.81 9.58 7.53
CA LYS A 55 0.59 9.91 6.75
C LYS A 55 0.51 11.42 6.48
N GLU A 56 0.51 12.22 7.55
CA GLU A 56 0.40 13.67 7.47
C GLU A 56 1.60 14.30 6.74
N SER A 57 2.79 13.73 6.88
CA SER A 57 3.98 14.20 6.14
C SER A 57 3.86 13.89 4.64
N ALA A 58 3.38 12.71 4.29
CA ALA A 58 3.20 12.27 2.90
C ALA A 58 2.08 13.06 2.20
N PHE A 59 0.99 13.40 2.89
CA PHE A 59 -0.09 14.22 2.34
C PHE A 59 0.38 15.63 1.97
N LYS A 60 1.30 16.22 2.74
CA LYS A 60 1.93 17.50 2.39
C LYS A 60 2.81 17.43 1.14
N ARG A 61 3.20 16.21 0.72
CA ARG A 61 4.06 15.92 -0.43
C ARG A 61 3.34 15.05 -1.46
N LYS A 62 2.05 15.33 -1.68
CA LYS A 62 1.18 14.59 -2.60
C LYS A 62 1.70 14.53 -4.05
N GLU A 63 2.54 15.47 -4.47
CA GLU A 63 3.20 15.46 -5.78
C GLU A 63 4.14 14.25 -5.98
N LEU A 64 4.52 13.56 -4.89
CA LEU A 64 5.29 12.31 -4.98
C LEU A 64 4.51 11.17 -5.64
N LEU A 65 3.18 11.16 -5.54
CA LEU A 65 2.34 10.18 -6.21
C LEU A 65 2.52 10.25 -7.74
N GLU A 66 2.41 11.44 -8.31
CA GLU A 66 2.58 11.65 -9.75
C GLU A 66 3.98 11.26 -10.23
N LYS A 67 5.01 11.59 -9.43
CA LYS A 67 6.40 11.20 -9.71
C LYS A 67 6.57 9.68 -9.69
N ASP A 68 5.97 8.98 -8.72
CA ASP A 68 6.02 7.51 -8.67
C ASP A 68 5.32 6.89 -9.88
N ILE A 69 4.14 7.38 -10.25
CA ILE A 69 3.39 6.90 -11.42
C ILE A 69 4.20 7.10 -12.70
N ALA A 70 4.75 8.29 -12.92
CA ALA A 70 5.57 8.57 -14.09
C ALA A 70 6.80 7.65 -14.16
N PHE A 71 7.43 7.38 -13.02
CA PHE A 71 8.54 6.43 -12.93
C PHE A 71 8.10 5.00 -13.26
N LYS A 72 7.02 4.50 -12.67
CA LYS A 72 6.52 3.14 -12.91
C LYS A 72 6.04 2.95 -14.34
N GLN A 73 5.38 3.95 -14.94
CA GLN A 73 4.97 3.89 -16.34
C GLN A 73 6.16 3.79 -17.29
N LYS A 74 7.27 4.45 -16.97
CA LYS A 74 8.48 4.43 -17.79
C LYS A 74 9.29 3.13 -17.65
N PHE A 75 9.43 2.61 -16.43
CA PHE A 75 10.38 1.51 -16.15
C PHE A 75 9.73 0.18 -15.76
N TYR A 76 8.48 0.19 -15.30
CA TYR A 76 7.77 -0.97 -14.75
C TYR A 76 6.37 -1.12 -15.35
N TYR A 77 6.20 -0.74 -16.62
CA TYR A 77 4.90 -0.80 -17.28
C TYR A 77 4.32 -2.22 -17.20
N ALA A 78 3.19 -2.34 -16.53
CA ALA A 78 2.43 -3.57 -16.40
C ALA A 78 0.97 -3.23 -16.63
N LYS A 79 0.41 -3.66 -17.78
CA LYS A 79 -0.98 -3.34 -18.16
C LYS A 79 -2.01 -3.69 -17.08
N GLY A 80 -1.77 -4.76 -16.32
CA GLY A 80 -2.65 -5.19 -15.23
C GLY A 80 -2.43 -4.47 -13.89
N ALA A 81 -1.56 -3.47 -13.83
CA ALA A 81 -1.32 -2.68 -12.61
C ALA A 81 -2.05 -1.33 -12.61
N HIS A 82 -2.54 -0.89 -13.77
CA HIS A 82 -3.36 0.31 -13.93
C HIS A 82 -2.75 1.56 -13.25
N TYR A 83 -1.43 1.72 -13.30
CA TYR A 83 -0.76 2.86 -12.65
C TYR A 83 -1.21 4.21 -13.21
N GLU A 84 -1.60 4.24 -14.48
CA GLU A 84 -2.18 5.42 -15.14
C GLU A 84 -3.48 5.93 -14.51
N THR A 85 -4.20 5.11 -13.76
CA THR A 85 -5.41 5.50 -13.04
C THR A 85 -5.18 5.76 -11.56
N ALA A 86 -3.94 5.68 -11.06
CA ALA A 86 -3.67 5.85 -9.63
C ALA A 86 -3.61 7.32 -9.19
N THR A 87 -4.60 8.16 -9.53
CA THR A 87 -4.61 9.59 -9.12
C THR A 87 -5.09 9.77 -7.69
N LEU A 88 -4.91 10.96 -7.10
CA LEU A 88 -5.49 11.28 -5.78
C LEU A 88 -7.01 11.02 -5.74
N SER A 89 -7.73 11.27 -6.84
CA SER A 89 -9.19 11.09 -6.93
C SER A 89 -9.65 9.68 -7.29
N SER A 90 -8.75 8.79 -7.73
CA SER A 90 -9.14 7.47 -8.26
C SER A 90 -8.28 6.30 -7.80
N ILE A 91 -7.31 6.55 -6.91
CA ILE A 91 -6.55 5.48 -6.27
C ILE A 91 -7.48 4.56 -5.49
N GLU A 92 -7.24 3.26 -5.60
CA GLU A 92 -8.04 2.22 -4.96
C GLU A 92 -7.13 1.45 -4.02
N LEU A 93 -7.50 1.35 -2.73
CA LEU A 93 -6.71 0.64 -1.73
C LEU A 93 -7.36 -0.68 -1.33
N LEU A 94 -8.67 -0.82 -1.56
CA LEU A 94 -9.41 -2.01 -1.22
C LEU A 94 -9.28 -3.09 -2.31
N PRO A 95 -8.92 -4.33 -1.95
CA PRO A 95 -8.89 -5.43 -2.90
C PRO A 95 -10.30 -5.79 -3.38
N ARG A 96 -10.40 -6.32 -4.61
CA ARG A 96 -11.65 -6.89 -5.13
C ARG A 96 -12.05 -8.13 -4.32
N LYS A 97 -13.37 -8.35 -4.22
CA LYS A 97 -13.95 -9.52 -3.55
C LYS A 97 -13.38 -10.85 -4.05
N THR A 98 -13.02 -10.93 -5.33
CA THR A 98 -12.48 -12.13 -5.99
C THR A 98 -11.14 -12.61 -5.41
N ILE A 99 -10.33 -11.72 -4.85
CA ILE A 99 -9.02 -12.05 -4.27
C ILE A 99 -9.00 -11.91 -2.73
N LEU A 100 -10.12 -11.53 -2.12
CA LEU A 100 -10.18 -11.18 -0.71
C LEU A 100 -9.85 -12.37 0.20
N ASN A 101 -10.43 -13.54 -0.09
CA ASN A 101 -10.16 -14.76 0.68
C ASN A 101 -8.68 -15.17 0.56
N ALA A 102 -8.09 -15.09 -0.63
CA ALA A 102 -6.68 -15.40 -0.85
C ALA A 102 -5.75 -14.44 -0.10
N LEU A 103 -6.10 -13.15 -0.05
CA LEU A 103 -5.37 -12.16 0.76
C LEU A 103 -5.49 -12.43 2.26
N GLN A 104 -6.67 -12.85 2.73
CA GLN A 104 -6.88 -13.17 4.13
C GLN A 104 -6.06 -14.40 4.54
N GLU A 105 -6.05 -15.46 3.73
CA GLU A 105 -5.22 -16.65 3.95
C GLU A 105 -3.73 -16.29 3.97
N ASP A 106 -3.28 -15.46 3.02
CA ASP A 106 -1.90 -14.96 2.98
C ASP A 106 -1.55 -14.12 4.23
N TYR A 107 -2.48 -13.28 4.70
CA TYR A 107 -2.29 -12.53 5.94
C TYR A 107 -2.14 -13.45 7.16
N GLN A 108 -2.99 -14.47 7.29
CA GLN A 108 -2.90 -15.44 8.38
C GLN A 108 -1.56 -16.19 8.36
N ALA A 109 -1.10 -16.60 7.16
CA ALA A 109 0.20 -17.26 7.00
C ALA A 109 1.39 -16.38 7.40
N MET A 110 1.21 -15.06 7.39
CA MET A 110 2.23 -14.08 7.74
C MET A 110 2.18 -13.60 9.20
N LYS A 111 1.17 -13.98 10.00
CA LYS A 111 1.02 -13.50 11.38
C LYS A 111 2.27 -13.72 12.24
N ASN A 112 3.02 -14.80 12.00
CA ASN A 112 4.27 -15.12 12.70
C ASN A 112 5.43 -14.13 12.40
N MET A 113 5.31 -13.29 11.37
CA MET A 113 6.29 -12.27 11.02
C MET A 113 5.98 -10.90 11.64
N ILE A 114 4.82 -10.74 12.27
CA ILE A 114 4.35 -9.48 12.83
C ILE A 114 4.71 -9.42 14.32
N TYR A 115 5.36 -8.33 14.73
CA TYR A 115 5.72 -8.09 16.13
C TYR A 115 4.75 -7.13 16.77
N GLY A 116 4.41 -7.37 18.05
CA GLY A 116 3.53 -6.49 18.82
C GLY A 116 2.05 -6.81 18.63
N ASN A 117 1.21 -5.78 18.61
CA ASN A 117 -0.22 -5.95 18.36
C ASN A 117 -0.48 -6.30 16.90
N ILE A 118 -1.13 -7.43 16.65
CA ILE A 118 -1.47 -7.90 15.32
C ILE A 118 -2.91 -7.47 15.06
N PRO A 119 -3.19 -6.47 14.19
CA PRO A 119 -4.55 -6.10 13.87
C PRO A 119 -5.26 -7.26 13.16
N GLU A 120 -6.57 -7.34 13.31
CA GLU A 120 -7.37 -8.27 12.50
C GLU A 120 -7.44 -7.78 11.05
N PHE A 121 -7.63 -8.72 10.14
CA PHE A 121 -7.62 -8.42 8.71
C PHE A 121 -8.72 -7.40 8.34
N GLU A 122 -9.87 -7.53 8.98
CA GLU A 122 -11.02 -6.64 8.82
C GLU A 122 -10.73 -5.22 9.31
N GLU A 123 -9.92 -5.05 10.36
CA GLU A 123 -9.49 -3.74 10.86
C GLU A 123 -8.58 -3.03 9.84
N ILE A 124 -7.68 -3.80 9.19
CA ILE A 124 -6.86 -3.28 8.11
C ILE A 124 -7.73 -2.79 6.95
N LEU A 125 -8.74 -3.57 6.54
CA LEU A 125 -9.63 -3.19 5.45
C LEU A 125 -10.47 -1.94 5.79
N ALA A 126 -10.98 -1.85 7.01
CA ALA A 126 -11.72 -0.67 7.47
C ALA A 126 -10.83 0.59 7.41
N PHE A 127 -9.61 0.49 7.93
CA PHE A 127 -8.63 1.58 7.86
C PHE A 127 -8.29 1.98 6.41
N LEU A 128 -8.03 1.00 5.53
CA LEU A 128 -7.71 1.28 4.13
C LEU A 128 -8.85 1.99 3.40
N LYS A 129 -10.11 1.68 3.76
CA LYS A 129 -11.27 2.38 3.23
C LYS A 129 -11.27 3.85 3.64
N GLU A 130 -11.10 4.14 4.93
CA GLU A 130 -11.04 5.50 5.46
C GLU A 130 -9.88 6.29 4.84
N LEU A 131 -8.71 5.66 4.76
CA LEU A 131 -7.53 6.27 4.14
C LEU A 131 -7.76 6.63 2.67
N GLN A 132 -8.40 5.73 1.90
CA GLN A 132 -8.74 6.01 0.52
C GLN A 132 -9.65 7.24 0.41
N GLU A 133 -10.70 7.30 1.24
CA GLU A 133 -11.62 8.44 1.26
C GLU A 133 -10.93 9.75 1.67
N GLU A 134 -9.97 9.70 2.60
CA GLU A 134 -9.13 10.86 2.94
C GLU A 134 -8.29 11.33 1.75
N ILE A 135 -7.63 10.42 1.05
CA ILE A 135 -6.79 10.76 -0.12
C ILE A 135 -7.62 11.39 -1.23
N HIS A 136 -8.83 10.88 -1.47
CA HIS A 136 -9.75 11.41 -2.47
C HIS A 136 -10.21 12.85 -2.19
N ARG A 137 -10.06 13.31 -0.94
CA ARG A 137 -10.36 14.70 -0.52
C ARG A 137 -9.15 15.61 -0.51
N LEU A 138 -7.95 15.12 -0.85
CA LEU A 138 -6.78 15.96 -0.99
C LEU A 138 -6.92 16.81 -2.26
N GLU A 139 -7.01 18.12 -2.08
CA GLU A 139 -6.91 19.13 -3.16
C GLU A 139 -5.52 19.12 -3.81
#